data_AF-A0A1F7RXS9-F1
#
_entry.id   AF-A0A1F7RXS9-F1
#
_cell.length_a   1.000
_cell.length_b   1.000
_cell.length_c   1.000
_cell.angle_alpha   90.00
_cell.angle_beta   90.00
_cell.angle_gamma   90.00
#
_symmetry.space_group_name_H-M   'P 1'
#
loop_
_entity.id
_entity.type
_entity.pdbx_description
1 polymer ?
#
loop_
_entity_poly.entity_id
_entity_poly.type
_entity_poly.pdbx_seq_one_letter_code
_entity_poly.pdbx_strand_id
1 'polypeptide(L)'
;MLAAENASKNSKPYLLVIDEINRADLAKVLGESIFLFESESDYKRVIELPYDFGEPYGRKFSFPENLHVLGTMNSADRSIAIVDVAIRRRFAFLNLWPQLKVVEEFGCVLMQKAFKDLLSIFIEYAVDDAFPLVPGHSYFLERNEEDAVKHLKVNLVPLLEEYLAQGYVASFADTIRSYLQWVESLQ
;
A
#
# COMPACT_ATOMS: atom_id res chain seq x y z
N MET A 1 -11.26 12.83 -14.57
CA MET A 1 -11.51 13.47 -15.88
C MET A 1 -10.25 14.17 -16.42
N LEU A 2 -9.61 15.07 -15.68
CA LEU A 2 -8.39 15.77 -16.15
C LEU A 2 -7.29 14.87 -16.73
N ALA A 3 -6.96 13.75 -16.07
CA ALA A 3 -5.98 12.79 -16.58
C ALA A 3 -6.40 12.18 -17.93
N ALA A 4 -7.69 11.86 -18.09
CA ALA A 4 -8.27 11.38 -19.35
C ALA A 4 -8.30 12.47 -20.43
N GLU A 5 -8.54 13.73 -20.08
CA GLU A 5 -8.42 14.84 -21.04
C GLU A 5 -7.02 14.94 -21.62
N ASN A 6 -6.03 14.92 -20.73
CA ASN A 6 -4.65 15.10 -21.12
C ASN A 6 -4.19 13.92 -21.97
N ALA A 7 -4.62 12.71 -21.62
CA ALA A 7 -4.43 11.51 -22.42
C ALA A 7 -5.17 11.54 -23.76
N SER A 8 -6.33 12.19 -23.86
CA SER A 8 -7.05 12.33 -25.14
C SER A 8 -6.39 13.33 -26.09
N LYS A 9 -5.64 14.30 -25.56
CA LYS A 9 -4.97 15.36 -26.34
C LYS A 9 -3.58 14.94 -26.85
N ASN A 10 -3.03 13.81 -26.41
CA ASN A 10 -1.68 13.38 -26.71
C ASN A 10 -1.56 11.85 -26.73
N SER A 11 -0.85 11.27 -27.69
CA SER A 11 -0.67 9.82 -27.83
C SER A 11 0.34 9.19 -26.85
N LYS A 12 1.01 9.98 -26.00
CA LYS A 12 1.93 9.47 -24.98
C LYS A 12 1.19 8.69 -23.89
N PRO A 13 1.80 7.68 -23.25
CA PRO A 13 1.22 7.04 -22.07
C PRO A 13 1.00 8.04 -20.94
N TYR A 14 -0.16 7.95 -20.28
CA TYR A 14 -0.52 8.70 -19.09
C TYR A 14 -0.75 7.74 -17.92
N LEU A 15 -0.27 8.12 -16.75
CA LEU A 15 -0.46 7.35 -15.52
C LEU A 15 -1.30 8.16 -14.54
N LEU A 16 -2.44 7.61 -14.13
CA LEU A 16 -3.21 8.08 -12.99
C LEU A 16 -2.79 7.27 -11.75
N VAL A 17 -2.18 7.95 -10.78
CA VAL A 17 -1.85 7.35 -9.48
C VAL A 17 -2.96 7.65 -8.49
N ILE A 18 -3.50 6.61 -7.86
CA ILE A 18 -4.50 6.72 -6.80
C ILE A 18 -3.86 6.17 -5.52
N ASP A 19 -3.48 7.06 -4.62
CA ASP A 19 -2.86 6.68 -3.36
C ASP A 19 -3.93 6.22 -2.36
N GLU A 20 -3.64 5.14 -1.62
CA GLU A 20 -4.53 4.57 -0.60
C GLU A 20 -5.95 4.30 -1.11
N ILE A 21 -6.05 3.61 -2.24
CA ILE A 21 -7.30 3.39 -2.99
C ILE A 21 -8.38 2.70 -2.15
N ASN A 22 -7.99 1.96 -1.12
CA ASN A 22 -8.91 1.33 -0.19
C ASN A 22 -9.61 2.32 0.74
N ARG A 23 -9.01 3.48 1.08
CA ARG A 23 -9.56 4.46 2.07
C ARG A 23 -10.90 5.07 1.67
N ALA A 24 -11.32 4.91 0.42
CA ALA A 24 -12.62 5.37 -0.07
C ALA A 24 -13.55 4.21 -0.41
N ASP A 25 -14.85 4.44 -0.30
CA ASP A 25 -15.85 3.57 -0.94
C ASP A 25 -15.72 3.70 -2.45
N LEU A 26 -14.85 2.88 -3.02
CA LEU A 26 -14.47 2.95 -4.43
C LEU A 26 -15.66 2.68 -5.36
N ALA A 27 -16.62 1.85 -4.94
CA ALA A 27 -17.84 1.60 -5.70
C ALA A 27 -18.69 2.88 -5.79
N LYS A 28 -18.81 3.63 -4.69
CA LYS A 28 -19.52 4.91 -4.66
C LYS A 28 -18.78 6.02 -5.41
N VAL A 29 -17.44 6.07 -5.29
CA VAL A 29 -16.61 7.08 -5.96
C VAL A 29 -16.59 6.87 -7.48
N LEU A 30 -16.41 5.63 -7.93
CA LEU A 30 -16.34 5.33 -9.36
C LEU A 30 -17.74 5.24 -9.99
N GLY A 31 -18.76 4.81 -9.24
CA GLY A 31 -20.09 4.57 -9.78
C GLY A 31 -20.03 3.68 -11.02
N GLU A 32 -20.65 4.13 -12.10
CA GLU A 32 -20.67 3.40 -13.38
C GLU A 32 -19.32 3.44 -14.13
N SER A 33 -18.39 4.35 -13.78
CA SER A 33 -17.06 4.36 -14.37
C SER A 33 -16.22 3.13 -14.04
N ILE A 34 -16.63 2.35 -13.03
CA ILE A 34 -16.04 1.05 -12.70
C ILE A 34 -15.96 0.11 -13.91
N PHE A 35 -16.93 0.17 -14.83
CA PHE A 35 -16.96 -0.69 -16.02
C PHE A 35 -15.85 -0.36 -17.01
N LEU A 36 -15.28 0.84 -16.96
CA LEU A 36 -14.18 1.26 -17.82
C LEU A 36 -12.83 0.72 -17.36
N PHE A 37 -12.70 0.27 -16.12
CA PHE A 37 -11.45 -0.29 -15.57
C PHE A 37 -11.20 -1.74 -15.96
N GLU A 38 -12.15 -2.40 -16.59
CA GLU A 38 -12.00 -3.80 -16.96
C GLU A 38 -10.92 -3.95 -18.03
N SER A 39 -9.87 -4.71 -17.72
CA SER A 39 -8.79 -5.01 -18.66
C SER A 39 -9.31 -5.92 -19.76
N GLU A 40 -9.04 -5.53 -21.00
CA GLU A 40 -9.35 -6.27 -22.23
C GLU A 40 -10.84 -6.22 -22.65
N SER A 41 -11.05 -5.59 -23.80
CA SER A 41 -12.20 -5.86 -24.67
C SER A 41 -11.75 -5.54 -26.10
N ASP A 42 -12.18 -6.36 -27.06
CA ASP A 42 -11.94 -6.13 -28.50
C ASP A 42 -12.55 -4.81 -29.02
N TYR A 43 -13.30 -4.10 -28.17
CA TYR A 43 -13.99 -2.86 -28.46
C TYR A 43 -13.81 -1.83 -27.34
N LYS A 44 -13.81 -0.55 -27.72
CA LYS A 44 -13.76 0.58 -26.79
C LYS A 44 -15.03 0.64 -25.94
N ARG A 45 -14.90 0.55 -24.62
CA ARG A 45 -16.04 0.67 -23.69
C ARG A 45 -16.44 2.13 -23.52
N VAL A 46 -17.74 2.38 -23.61
CA VAL A 46 -18.34 3.70 -23.42
C VAL A 46 -19.47 3.55 -22.42
N ILE A 47 -19.50 4.42 -21.41
CA ILE A 47 -20.60 4.54 -20.47
C ILE A 47 -21.38 5.83 -20.73
N GLU A 48 -22.65 5.86 -20.31
CA GLU A 48 -23.42 7.09 -20.24
C GLU A 48 -23.38 7.61 -18.80
N LEU A 49 -22.95 8.85 -18.62
CA LEU A 49 -22.85 9.46 -17.30
C LEU A 49 -24.22 9.98 -16.84
N PRO A 50 -24.50 9.97 -15.52
CA PRO A 50 -25.76 10.47 -14.98
C PRO A 50 -25.93 11.99 -15.18
N TYR A 51 -24.83 12.72 -15.32
CA TYR A 51 -24.79 14.15 -15.60
C TYR A 51 -24.08 14.43 -16.92
N ASP A 52 -24.49 15.50 -17.59
CA ASP A 52 -23.78 16.03 -18.75
C ASP A 52 -22.66 16.96 -18.27
N PHE A 53 -21.41 16.61 -18.58
CA PHE A 53 -20.23 17.37 -18.19
C PHE A 53 -19.78 18.38 -19.25
N GLY A 54 -20.54 18.52 -20.36
CA GLY A 54 -20.21 19.40 -21.47
C GLY A 54 -18.94 18.96 -22.23
N GLU A 55 -18.64 19.63 -23.33
CA GLU A 55 -17.45 19.32 -24.12
C GLU A 55 -16.16 19.44 -23.29
N PRO A 56 -15.21 18.48 -23.40
CA PRO A 56 -15.14 17.40 -24.40
C PRO A 56 -15.79 16.06 -23.98
N TYR A 57 -16.40 15.97 -22.80
CA TYR A 57 -16.87 14.70 -22.25
C TYR A 57 -18.35 14.42 -22.53
N GLY A 58 -19.15 15.49 -22.56
CA GLY A 58 -20.59 15.43 -22.67
C GLY A 58 -21.19 14.47 -21.66
N ARG A 59 -22.12 13.64 -22.14
CA ARG A 59 -22.81 12.62 -21.36
C ARG A 59 -22.27 11.20 -21.60
N LYS A 60 -21.33 11.01 -22.52
CA LYS A 60 -20.76 9.69 -22.86
C LYS A 60 -19.27 9.67 -22.61
N PHE A 61 -18.80 8.75 -21.80
CA PHE A 61 -17.40 8.73 -21.37
C PHE A 61 -16.73 7.38 -21.61
N SER A 62 -15.45 7.43 -21.93
CA SER A 62 -14.58 6.27 -22.14
C SER A 62 -13.16 6.63 -21.72
N PHE A 63 -12.39 5.66 -21.22
CA PHE A 63 -10.97 5.91 -21.00
C PHE A 63 -10.20 5.95 -22.33
N PRO A 64 -9.22 6.87 -22.46
CA PRO A 64 -8.23 6.80 -23.52
C PRO A 64 -7.39 5.53 -23.39
N GLU A 65 -7.01 4.91 -24.51
CA GLU A 65 -6.23 3.67 -24.52
C GLU A 65 -4.83 3.81 -23.91
N ASN A 66 -4.30 5.03 -23.93
CA ASN A 66 -3.01 5.41 -23.35
C ASN A 66 -3.11 5.79 -21.86
N LEU A 67 -4.27 5.63 -21.21
CA LEU A 67 -4.42 5.88 -19.78
C LEU A 67 -4.22 4.58 -18.99
N HIS A 68 -3.20 4.58 -18.13
CA HIS A 68 -2.94 3.55 -17.14
C HIS A 68 -3.35 4.04 -15.76
N VAL A 69 -3.82 3.13 -14.90
CA VAL A 69 -4.15 3.45 -13.51
C VAL A 69 -3.31 2.57 -12.57
N LEU A 70 -2.64 3.21 -11.63
CA LEU A 70 -1.88 2.56 -10.57
C LEU A 70 -2.47 2.97 -9.21
N GLY A 71 -3.02 1.99 -8.51
CA GLY A 71 -3.46 2.15 -7.12
C GLY A 71 -2.38 1.70 -6.15
N THR A 72 -2.18 2.44 -5.07
CA THR A 72 -1.47 1.92 -3.88
C THR A 72 -2.52 1.53 -2.84
N MET A 73 -2.19 0.54 -2.01
CA MET A 73 -3.07 0.07 -0.95
C MET A 73 -2.22 -0.34 0.25
N ASN A 74 -2.51 0.22 1.42
CA ASN A 74 -1.98 -0.30 2.66
C ASN A 74 -2.74 -1.57 3.08
N SER A 75 -2.07 -2.73 3.01
CA SER A 75 -2.63 -4.03 3.39
C SER A 75 -2.72 -4.26 4.90
N ALA A 76 -2.03 -3.47 5.71
CA ALA A 76 -2.05 -3.56 7.17
C ALA A 76 -3.31 -2.92 7.78
N ASP A 77 -3.98 -2.04 7.03
CA ASP A 77 -5.13 -1.30 7.53
C ASP A 77 -6.41 -2.18 7.53
N ARG A 78 -6.74 -2.70 8.72
CA ARG A 78 -7.94 -3.52 8.97
C ARG A 78 -9.22 -2.69 9.12
N SER A 79 -9.13 -1.36 9.19
CA SER A 79 -10.27 -0.45 9.43
C SER A 79 -11.02 -0.05 8.16
N ILE A 80 -10.44 -0.37 7.00
CA ILE A 80 -10.88 0.14 5.71
C ILE A 80 -11.67 -0.92 4.94
N ALA A 81 -12.66 -0.47 4.16
CA ALA A 81 -13.50 -1.30 3.31
C ALA A 81 -12.66 -2.28 2.47
N ILE A 82 -12.99 -3.58 2.58
CA ILE A 82 -12.46 -4.62 1.71
C ILE A 82 -12.78 -4.19 0.28
N VAL A 83 -11.74 -4.06 -0.56
CA VAL A 83 -11.93 -3.81 -1.99
C VAL A 83 -12.86 -4.90 -2.54
N ASP A 84 -14.06 -4.50 -2.97
CA ASP A 84 -15.10 -5.41 -3.44
C ASP A 84 -14.55 -6.33 -4.55
N VAL A 85 -15.01 -7.57 -4.58
CA VAL A 85 -14.71 -8.57 -5.62
C VAL A 85 -14.91 -8.02 -7.04
N ALA A 86 -15.88 -7.12 -7.24
CA ALA A 86 -16.10 -6.44 -8.52
C ALA A 86 -14.92 -5.53 -8.91
N ILE A 87 -14.36 -4.78 -7.97
CA ILE A 87 -13.15 -3.98 -8.23
C ILE A 87 -11.94 -4.91 -8.40
N ARG A 88 -11.81 -5.93 -7.54
CA ARG A 88 -10.64 -6.83 -7.58
C ARG A 88 -10.45 -7.49 -8.94
N ARG A 89 -11.55 -7.81 -9.65
CA ARG A 89 -11.49 -8.39 -11.00
C ARG A 89 -11.01 -7.45 -12.10
N ARG A 90 -10.85 -6.15 -11.80
CA ARG A 90 -10.50 -5.10 -12.77
C ARG A 90 -9.11 -4.50 -12.53
N PHE A 91 -8.43 -4.93 -11.48
CA PHE A 91 -7.08 -4.53 -11.17
C PHE A 91 -6.17 -5.75 -11.08
N ALA A 92 -4.94 -5.62 -11.57
CA ALA A 92 -3.87 -6.55 -11.22
C ALA A 92 -3.34 -6.19 -9.83
N PHE A 93 -3.29 -7.16 -8.91
CA PHE A 93 -2.76 -6.97 -7.57
C PHE A 93 -1.32 -7.46 -7.49
N LEU A 94 -0.42 -6.55 -7.16
CA LEU A 94 0.99 -6.85 -6.93
C LEU A 94 1.32 -6.59 -5.47
N ASN A 95 1.67 -7.64 -4.73
CA ASN A 95 2.10 -7.50 -3.34
C ASN A 95 3.55 -7.01 -3.29
N LEU A 96 3.78 -5.90 -2.59
CA LEU A 96 5.11 -5.35 -2.36
C LEU A 96 5.55 -5.65 -0.92
N TRP A 97 6.41 -6.65 -0.77
CA TRP A 97 6.96 -7.03 0.53
C TRP A 97 8.17 -6.18 0.91
N PRO A 98 8.42 -5.97 2.22
CA PRO A 98 9.64 -5.33 2.70
C PRO A 98 10.89 -6.04 2.16
N GLN A 99 11.88 -5.27 1.71
CA GLN A 99 13.05 -5.82 1.03
C GLN A 99 14.31 -5.60 1.86
N LEU A 100 14.95 -6.70 2.24
CA LEU A 100 16.21 -6.65 2.97
C LEU A 100 17.31 -5.89 2.20
N LYS A 101 17.38 -6.07 0.88
CA LYS A 101 18.38 -5.42 0.03
C LYS A 101 18.37 -3.89 0.15
N VAL A 102 17.18 -3.29 0.32
CA VAL A 102 17.05 -1.84 0.49
C VAL A 102 17.64 -1.40 1.84
N VAL A 103 17.40 -2.17 2.90
CA VAL A 103 18.00 -1.90 4.22
C VAL A 103 19.52 -2.07 4.19
N GLU A 104 20.03 -3.07 3.45
CA GLU A 104 21.47 -3.30 3.28
C GLU A 104 22.17 -2.16 2.50
N GLU A 105 21.47 -1.52 1.57
CA GLU A 105 21.99 -0.41 0.78
C GLU A 105 21.90 0.94 1.50
N PHE A 106 20.82 1.17 2.25
CA PHE A 106 20.50 2.49 2.78
C PHE A 106 20.59 2.60 4.31
N GLY A 107 20.53 1.50 5.06
CA GLY A 107 20.56 1.49 6.52
C GLY A 107 21.93 1.14 7.11
N CYS A 108 22.20 1.61 8.33
CA CYS A 108 23.38 1.27 9.12
C CYS A 108 23.35 -0.20 9.59
N VAL A 109 24.42 -0.66 10.26
CA VAL A 109 24.54 -2.05 10.69
C VAL A 109 23.47 -2.41 11.72
N LEU A 110 23.16 -1.48 12.64
CA LEU A 110 22.09 -1.67 13.60
C LEU A 110 20.73 -1.84 12.91
N MET A 111 20.42 -1.01 11.91
CA MET A 111 19.15 -1.08 11.18
C MET A 111 19.00 -2.40 10.42
N GLN A 112 20.06 -2.88 9.79
CA GLN A 112 20.07 -4.18 9.13
C GLN A 112 19.82 -5.32 10.12
N LYS A 113 20.44 -5.28 11.31
CA LYS A 113 20.20 -6.27 12.37
C LYS A 113 18.75 -6.20 12.85
N ALA A 114 18.26 -5.00 13.19
CA ALA A 114 16.90 -4.78 13.66
C ALA A 114 15.86 -5.33 12.66
N PHE A 115 16.02 -5.02 11.38
CA PHE A 115 15.14 -5.50 10.33
C PHE A 115 15.19 -7.03 10.18
N LYS A 116 16.39 -7.63 10.14
CA LYS A 116 16.55 -9.09 10.01
C LYS A 116 15.95 -9.85 11.18
N ASP A 117 16.18 -9.37 12.40
CA ASP A 117 15.66 -9.98 13.62
C ASP A 117 14.13 -9.90 13.64
N LEU A 118 13.55 -8.73 13.35
CA LEU A 118 12.11 -8.55 13.31
C LEU A 118 11.45 -9.37 12.18
N LEU A 119 12.03 -9.34 10.97
CA LEU A 119 11.51 -10.10 9.85
C LEU A 119 11.52 -11.62 10.14
N SER A 120 12.58 -12.13 10.78
CA SER A 120 12.65 -13.53 11.21
C SER A 120 11.52 -13.89 12.18
N ILE A 121 11.19 -13.01 13.13
CA ILE A 121 10.07 -13.23 14.06
C ILE A 121 8.76 -13.38 13.29
N PHE A 122 8.48 -12.50 12.33
CA PHE A 122 7.26 -12.62 11.52
C PHE A 122 7.25 -13.87 10.65
N ILE A 123 8.38 -14.24 10.03
CA ILE A 123 8.46 -15.45 9.20
C ILE A 123 8.21 -16.72 10.01
N GLU A 124 8.73 -16.78 11.24
CA GLU A 124 8.67 -17.98 12.07
C GLU A 124 7.35 -18.12 12.82
N TYR A 125 6.76 -17.01 13.28
CA TYR A 125 5.65 -17.03 14.22
C TYR A 125 4.36 -16.38 13.73
N ALA A 126 4.38 -15.57 12.66
CA ALA A 126 3.16 -14.92 12.20
C ALA A 126 2.21 -15.91 11.53
N VAL A 127 0.94 -15.80 11.91
CA VAL A 127 -0.19 -16.43 11.21
C VAL A 127 -0.59 -15.59 9.99
N ASP A 128 -1.33 -16.18 9.04
CA ASP A 128 -1.63 -15.58 7.73
C ASP A 128 -2.21 -14.15 7.81
N ASP A 129 -2.99 -13.82 8.84
CA ASP A 129 -3.59 -12.50 9.01
C ASP A 129 -2.65 -11.46 9.67
N ALA A 130 -1.60 -11.91 10.35
CA ALA A 130 -0.58 -11.06 10.96
C ALA A 130 0.58 -10.76 10.02
N PHE A 131 0.80 -11.58 8.99
CA PHE A 131 1.88 -11.39 8.01
C PHE A 131 1.83 -10.05 7.26
N PRO A 132 0.65 -9.49 6.90
CA PRO A 132 0.58 -8.14 6.32
C PRO A 132 1.02 -6.99 7.25
N LEU A 133 1.24 -7.27 8.54
CA LEU A 133 1.68 -6.28 9.53
C LEU A 133 3.20 -6.17 9.65
N VAL A 134 3.97 -6.94 8.86
CA VAL A 134 5.44 -6.83 8.86
C VAL A 134 5.83 -5.38 8.57
N PRO A 135 6.56 -4.69 9.48
CA PRO A 135 6.95 -3.31 9.24
C PRO A 135 7.79 -3.15 7.99
N GLY A 136 7.50 -2.08 7.24
CA GLY A 136 8.20 -1.75 6.01
C GLY A 136 9.69 -1.48 6.22
N HIS A 137 10.49 -1.68 5.17
CA HIS A 137 11.92 -1.35 5.18
C HIS A 137 12.19 0.15 5.43
N SER A 138 11.18 1.02 5.21
CA SER A 138 11.26 2.46 5.49
C SER A 138 11.61 2.78 6.96
N TYR A 139 11.22 1.93 7.91
CA TYR A 139 11.56 2.09 9.32
C TYR A 139 13.06 1.89 9.63
N PHE A 140 13.82 1.36 8.67
CA PHE A 140 15.18 0.86 8.86
C PHE A 140 16.21 1.53 7.92
N LEU A 141 15.93 2.73 7.42
CA LEU A 141 16.79 3.40 6.44
C LEU A 141 17.74 4.45 7.04
N GLU A 142 17.84 4.53 8.38
CA GLU A 142 18.77 5.46 9.03
C GLU A 142 20.23 5.01 8.85
N ARG A 143 21.09 5.94 8.47
CA ARG A 143 22.51 5.71 8.17
C ARG A 143 23.42 6.01 9.35
N ASN A 144 23.01 6.93 10.22
CA ASN A 144 23.77 7.27 11.41
C ASN A 144 23.39 6.33 12.57
N GLU A 145 24.37 5.62 13.13
CA GLU A 145 24.16 4.70 14.26
C GLU A 145 23.59 5.41 15.50
N GLU A 146 24.01 6.66 15.76
CA GLU A 146 23.51 7.45 16.90
C GLU A 146 22.02 7.80 16.74
N ASP A 147 21.63 8.18 15.52
CA ASP A 147 20.23 8.51 15.22
C ASP A 147 19.37 7.24 15.06
N ALA A 148 19.98 6.11 14.70
CA ALA A 148 19.27 4.86 14.44
C ALA A 148 18.58 4.32 15.70
N VAL A 149 19.24 4.36 16.85
CA VAL A 149 18.65 3.97 18.13
C VAL A 149 17.42 4.81 18.43
N LYS A 150 17.53 6.13 18.28
CA LYS A 150 16.42 7.06 18.47
C LYS A 150 15.30 6.76 17.48
N HIS A 151 15.61 6.56 16.20
CA HIS A 151 14.64 6.27 15.16
C HIS A 151 13.83 4.99 15.46
N LEU A 152 14.49 3.92 15.92
CA LEU A 152 13.80 2.70 16.34
C LEU A 152 12.86 2.95 17.52
N LYS A 153 13.33 3.66 18.55
CA LYS A 153 12.52 3.94 19.75
C LYS A 153 11.34 4.88 19.50
N VAL A 154 11.46 5.84 18.58
CA VAL A 154 10.38 6.81 18.33
C VAL A 154 9.40 6.40 17.23
N ASN A 155 9.83 5.56 16.27
CA ASN A 155 9.00 5.19 15.13
C ASN A 155 8.57 3.71 15.15
N LEU A 156 9.49 2.79 15.48
CA LEU A 156 9.20 1.35 15.42
C LEU A 156 8.57 0.83 16.71
N VAL A 157 9.10 1.22 17.88
CA VAL A 157 8.58 0.76 19.17
C VAL A 157 7.10 1.08 19.34
N PRO A 158 6.61 2.32 19.12
CA PRO A 158 5.19 2.64 19.29
C PRO A 158 4.27 1.83 18.36
N LEU A 159 4.72 1.55 17.13
CA LEU A 159 3.97 0.72 16.18
C LEU A 159 3.78 -0.70 16.72
N LEU A 160 4.85 -1.32 17.22
CA LEU A 160 4.80 -2.68 17.74
C LEU A 160 4.03 -2.76 19.07
N GLU A 161 4.11 -1.72 19.91
CA GLU A 161 3.28 -1.58 21.10
C GLU A 161 1.80 -1.50 20.75
N GLU A 162 1.44 -0.76 19.70
CA GLU A 162 0.07 -0.71 19.20
C GLU A 162 -0.39 -2.09 18.71
N TYR A 163 0.46 -2.82 17.97
CA TYR A 163 0.13 -4.19 17.54
C TYR A 163 -0.14 -5.13 18.72
N LEU A 164 0.64 -5.01 19.80
CA LEU A 164 0.41 -5.75 21.04
C LEU A 164 -0.89 -5.33 21.72
N ALA A 165 -1.15 -4.02 21.83
CA ALA A 165 -2.34 -3.47 22.49
C ALA A 165 -3.64 -3.85 21.76
N GLN A 166 -3.62 -3.86 20.43
CA GLN A 166 -4.76 -4.26 19.59
C GLN A 166 -4.89 -5.79 19.44
N GLY A 167 -3.94 -6.56 19.99
CA GLY A 167 -3.94 -8.03 19.90
C GLY A 167 -3.63 -8.57 18.51
N TYR A 168 -3.09 -7.76 17.61
CA TYR A 168 -2.80 -8.15 16.22
C TYR A 168 -1.69 -9.20 16.11
N VAL A 169 -0.78 -9.21 17.08
CA VAL A 169 0.34 -10.16 17.16
C VAL A 169 0.23 -11.06 18.40
N ALA A 170 -0.99 -11.29 18.89
CA ALA A 170 -1.24 -11.99 20.15
C ALA A 170 -0.63 -13.41 20.18
N SER A 171 -0.58 -14.11 19.04
CA SER A 171 -0.01 -15.46 18.94
C SER A 171 1.51 -15.53 19.16
N PHE A 172 2.22 -14.40 19.05
CA PHE A 172 3.67 -14.31 19.23
C PHE A 172 4.10 -13.04 20.00
N ALA A 173 3.22 -12.61 20.91
CA ALA A 173 3.40 -11.38 21.68
C ALA A 173 4.69 -11.39 22.50
N ASP A 174 5.07 -12.53 23.08
CA ASP A 174 6.28 -12.63 23.92
C ASP A 174 7.57 -12.46 23.11
N THR A 175 7.58 -12.93 21.86
CA THR A 175 8.70 -12.72 20.93
C THR A 175 8.82 -11.25 20.56
N ILE A 176 7.70 -10.57 20.28
CA ILE A 176 7.69 -9.12 20.03
C ILE A 176 8.13 -8.32 21.26
N ARG A 177 7.67 -8.69 22.47
CA ARG A 177 8.14 -8.05 23.72
C ARG A 177 9.64 -8.24 23.93
N SER A 178 10.17 -9.41 23.63
CA SER A 178 11.61 -9.68 23.71
C SER A 178 12.41 -8.81 22.73
N TYR A 179 11.90 -8.64 21.50
CA TYR A 179 12.48 -7.72 20.52
C TYR A 179 12.44 -6.27 21.01
N LEU A 180 11.31 -5.81 21.57
CA LEU A 180 11.18 -4.46 22.14
C LEU A 180 12.15 -4.22 23.30
N GLN A 181 12.32 -5.19 24.20
CA GLN A 181 13.30 -5.10 25.28
C GLN A 181 14.73 -4.97 24.76
N TRP A 182 15.07 -5.68 23.68
CA TRP A 182 16.36 -5.50 23.03
C TRP A 182 16.53 -4.07 22.48
N VAL A 183 15.55 -3.54 21.75
CA VAL A 183 15.60 -2.15 21.24
C VAL A 183 15.76 -1.14 22.38
N GLU A 184 15.04 -1.33 23.48
CA GLU A 184 15.13 -0.45 24.66
C GLU A 184 16.49 -0.50 25.36
N SER A 185 17.17 -1.66 25.32
CA SER A 185 18.50 -1.83 25.90
C SER A 185 19.63 -1.13 25.11
N LEU A 186 19.36 -0.67 23.89
CA LEU A 186 20.32 0.06 23.07
C LEU A 186 20.56 1.46 23.67
N GLN A 187 21.85 1.85 23.73
CA GLN A 187 22.33 3.13 24.24
C GLN A 187 22.52 4.14 23.11
#